data_AF-A0A1G6RSG2-F1
#
_entry.id   AF-A0A1G6RSG2-F1
#
_cell.length_a   1.000
_cell.length_b   1.000
_cell.length_c   1.000
_cell.angle_alpha   90.00
_cell.angle_beta   90.00
_cell.angle_gamma   90.00
#
_symmetry.space_group_name_H-M   'P 1'
#
loop_
_entity.id
_entity.type
_entity.pdbx_description
1 polymer ?
#
loop_
_entity_poly.entity_id
_entity_poly.type
_entity_poly.pdbx_seq_one_letter_code
_entity_poly.pdbx_strand_id
1 'polypeptide(L)'
;MRGSHAALASDDAPDVIEIGNTQAPKFAAAHVLLDLTGSLTDFNGDQWLPSLRDSATWDHKVYAMPFYAANRVVLYRTDLFAQAGVTPPTSRQDWLDAIAKFRAEFGADPDFQALYLPGQNWYTLLSFIYDEGGDIARGEGTRFTATLDSAEAKAGRTFYRRLVEASGTKAAKDADEQTPEQAGIYGGGKVAMFVGLPWEVAAAAKSDPTLAARTSAFPIPSKNAGATAPVFQGGSSLAIPASAWFPATGPRWSGPRARSLWSPATRTGIPMCWTWWPGWCGPCPRWSTSRPERQGRNSARAGGWTPSAGPGRACAPPPKCWRTV
;
A
#
# COMPACT_ATOMS: atom_id res chain seq x y z
N MET A 1 -13.59 13.98 11.93
CA MET A 1 -12.36 13.66 12.70
C MET A 1 -12.49 13.74 14.24
N ARG A 2 -13.68 13.92 14.86
CA ARG A 2 -13.82 13.99 16.34
C ARG A 2 -14.03 12.63 17.05
N GLY A 3 -14.30 11.55 16.32
CA GLY A 3 -14.73 10.28 16.92
C GLY A 3 -13.60 9.43 17.54
N SER A 4 -12.45 9.31 16.89
CA SER A 4 -11.40 8.38 17.32
C SER A 4 -10.60 8.84 18.54
N HIS A 5 -10.43 10.15 18.77
CA HIS A 5 -9.75 10.65 19.97
C HIS A 5 -10.63 10.53 21.24
N ALA A 6 -11.96 10.65 21.10
CA ALA A 6 -12.89 10.55 22.23
C ALA A 6 -13.05 9.09 22.71
N ALA A 7 -13.10 8.13 21.78
CA ALA A 7 -13.21 6.70 22.10
C ALA A 7 -11.92 6.14 22.75
N LEU A 8 -10.75 6.72 22.44
CA LEU A 8 -9.47 6.33 23.03
C LEU A 8 -9.29 6.76 24.49
N ALA A 9 -10.07 7.75 24.94
CA ALA A 9 -9.98 8.30 26.30
C ALA A 9 -11.13 7.85 27.22
N SER A 10 -12.05 7.00 26.74
CA SER A 10 -13.15 6.46 27.54
C SER A 10 -12.84 5.07 28.12
N ASP A 11 -13.48 4.72 29.23
CA ASP A 11 -13.38 3.42 29.90
C ASP A 11 -13.90 2.21 29.06
N ASP A 12 -14.53 2.47 27.91
CA ASP A 12 -15.05 1.48 26.97
C ASP A 12 -14.20 1.35 25.67
N ALA A 13 -12.89 1.62 25.75
CA ALA A 13 -12.03 1.54 24.58
C ALA A 13 -11.95 0.10 24.01
N PRO A 14 -12.05 -0.10 22.68
CA PRO A 14 -11.86 -1.41 22.06
C PRO A 14 -10.48 -2.00 22.36
N ASP A 15 -10.37 -3.33 22.45
CA ASP A 15 -9.08 -4.03 22.70
C ASP A 15 -8.02 -3.67 21.65
N VAL A 16 -8.46 -3.56 20.39
CA VAL A 16 -7.63 -3.23 19.23
C VAL A 16 -8.38 -2.25 18.35
N ILE A 17 -7.68 -1.22 17.89
CA ILE A 17 -8.20 -0.24 16.95
C ILE A 17 -7.37 -0.21 15.68
N GLU A 18 -8.03 0.06 14.55
CA GLU A 18 -7.37 0.43 13.31
C GLU A 18 -7.12 1.94 13.31
N ILE A 19 -5.87 2.33 13.02
CA ILE A 19 -5.46 3.73 12.85
C ILE A 19 -4.69 3.88 11.55
N GLY A 20 -4.81 5.03 10.90
CA GLY A 20 -3.98 5.33 9.74
C GLY A 20 -2.51 5.31 10.15
N ASN A 21 -1.63 4.77 9.31
CA ASN A 21 -0.19 4.68 9.64
C ASN A 21 0.44 6.07 9.90
N THR A 22 -0.02 7.11 9.21
CA THR A 22 0.38 8.51 9.46
C THR A 22 -0.10 9.09 10.80
N GLN A 23 -1.06 8.44 11.45
CA GLN A 23 -1.62 8.88 12.73
C GLN A 23 -0.95 8.18 13.93
N ALA A 24 -0.32 7.03 13.71
CA ALA A 24 0.29 6.24 14.78
C ALA A 24 1.31 7.04 15.61
N PRO A 25 2.24 7.82 15.03
CA PRO A 25 3.18 8.62 15.82
C PRO A 25 2.48 9.68 16.67
N LYS A 26 1.40 10.29 16.16
CA LYS A 26 0.62 11.30 16.88
C LYS A 26 -0.07 10.70 18.10
N PHE A 27 -0.72 9.54 17.95
CA PHE A 27 -1.38 8.85 19.05
C PHE A 27 -0.36 8.30 20.07
N ALA A 28 0.79 7.82 19.61
CA ALA A 28 1.89 7.43 20.48
C ALA A 28 2.43 8.60 21.31
N ALA A 29 2.63 9.77 20.70
CA ALA A 29 3.06 10.99 21.37
C ALA A 29 2.05 11.51 22.41
N ALA A 30 0.76 11.21 22.23
CA ALA A 30 -0.30 11.51 23.19
C ALA A 30 -0.39 10.49 24.34
N HIS A 31 0.47 9.46 24.35
CA HIS A 31 0.49 8.38 25.35
C HIS A 31 -0.83 7.59 25.45
N VAL A 32 -1.63 7.54 24.38
CA VAL A 32 -2.91 6.82 24.35
C VAL A 32 -2.80 5.41 23.76
N LEU A 33 -1.59 4.97 23.40
CA LEU A 33 -1.32 3.64 22.84
C LEU A 33 -0.35 2.85 23.73
N LEU A 34 -0.54 1.55 23.80
CA LEU A 34 0.36 0.63 24.50
C LEU A 34 1.70 0.47 23.75
N ASP A 35 2.80 0.39 24.50
CA ASP A 35 4.14 0.05 23.96
C ASP A 35 4.19 -1.44 23.59
N LEU A 36 4.39 -1.72 22.29
CA LEU A 36 4.45 -3.05 21.71
C LEU A 36 5.89 -3.51 21.42
N THR A 37 6.90 -2.75 21.83
CA THR A 37 8.31 -3.04 21.51
C THR A 37 8.74 -4.43 21.96
N GLY A 38 8.29 -4.86 23.15
CA GLY A 38 8.57 -6.19 23.69
C GLY A 38 7.91 -7.35 22.93
N SER A 39 6.93 -7.06 22.08
CA SER A 39 6.14 -8.03 21.32
C SER A 39 6.52 -8.09 19.83
N LEU A 40 7.57 -7.38 19.40
CA LEU A 40 7.96 -7.31 17.98
C LEU A 40 8.20 -8.68 17.35
N THR A 41 8.82 -9.60 18.09
CA THR A 41 9.08 -10.97 17.62
C THR A 41 7.79 -11.74 17.35
N ASP A 42 6.74 -11.50 18.14
CA ASP A 42 5.43 -12.15 17.95
C ASP A 42 4.73 -11.72 16.66
N PHE A 43 5.15 -10.59 16.08
CA PHE A 43 4.59 -10.02 14.86
C PHE A 43 5.53 -10.09 13.64
N ASN A 44 6.64 -10.83 13.75
CA ASN A 44 7.69 -10.85 12.74
C ASN A 44 8.16 -9.43 12.37
N GLY A 45 8.41 -8.59 13.38
CA GLY A 45 8.77 -7.18 13.19
C GLY A 45 10.06 -6.95 12.40
N ASP A 46 10.92 -7.96 12.31
CA ASP A 46 12.12 -7.99 11.47
C ASP A 46 11.82 -8.07 9.98
N GLN A 47 10.62 -8.54 9.60
CA GLN A 47 10.18 -8.66 8.21
C GLN A 47 9.39 -7.44 7.72
N TRP A 48 9.11 -6.48 8.58
CA TRP A 48 8.37 -5.29 8.19
C TRP A 48 9.20 -4.41 7.26
N LEU A 49 8.53 -3.82 6.27
CA LEU A 49 9.16 -2.79 5.43
C LEU A 49 9.61 -1.63 6.33
N PRO A 50 10.83 -1.08 6.13
CA PRO A 50 11.36 -0.01 6.98
C PRO A 50 10.39 1.16 7.15
N SER A 51 9.80 1.65 6.06
CA SER A 51 8.85 2.77 6.10
C SER A 51 7.59 2.50 6.93
N LEU A 52 7.09 1.27 6.94
CA LEU A 52 5.94 0.88 7.76
C LEU A 52 6.34 0.78 9.23
N ARG A 53 7.53 0.25 9.51
CA ARG A 53 8.10 0.20 10.86
C ARG A 53 8.33 1.60 11.41
N ASP A 54 8.87 2.51 10.61
CA ASP A 54 9.11 3.90 10.98
C ASP A 54 7.78 4.59 11.32
N SER A 55 6.73 4.38 10.51
CA SER A 55 5.39 4.93 10.79
C SER A 55 4.76 4.38 12.09
N ALA A 56 5.18 3.20 12.54
CA ALA A 56 4.72 2.58 13.78
C ALA A 56 5.57 2.94 15.01
N THR A 57 6.67 3.68 14.81
CA THR A 57 7.67 3.97 15.82
C THR A 57 7.58 5.43 16.28
N TRP A 58 7.65 5.64 17.58
CA TRP A 58 7.77 6.96 18.20
C TRP A 58 8.75 6.86 19.38
N ASP A 59 9.69 7.79 19.48
CA ASP A 59 10.70 7.80 20.56
C ASP A 59 11.37 6.42 20.78
N HIS A 60 11.83 5.82 19.68
CA HIS A 60 12.49 4.51 19.62
C HIS A 60 11.63 3.30 20.07
N LYS A 61 10.34 3.49 20.31
CA LYS A 61 9.38 2.46 20.73
C LYS A 61 8.31 2.23 19.66
N VAL A 62 7.83 1.00 19.56
CA VAL A 62 6.81 0.61 18.59
C VAL A 62 5.45 0.61 19.26
N TYR A 63 4.49 1.34 18.72
CA TYR A 63 3.15 1.53 19.31
C TYR A 63 2.01 1.00 18.44
N ALA A 64 2.31 0.60 17.22
CA ALA A 64 1.33 0.04 16.30
C ALA A 64 1.95 -1.08 15.48
N MET A 65 1.12 -1.98 14.98
CA MET A 65 1.52 -3.08 14.14
C MET A 65 1.01 -2.80 12.71
N PRO A 66 1.88 -2.72 11.68
CA PRO A 66 1.43 -2.53 10.32
C PRO A 66 0.42 -3.59 9.90
N PHE A 67 -0.74 -3.18 9.38
CA PHE A 67 -1.84 -4.08 9.05
C PHE A 67 -1.93 -4.33 7.54
N TYR A 68 -1.99 -3.26 6.75
CA TYR A 68 -1.89 -3.32 5.29
C TYR A 68 -1.15 -2.09 4.77
N ALA A 69 -0.48 -2.25 3.62
CA ALA A 69 0.11 -1.14 2.87
C ALA A 69 -0.82 -0.70 1.74
N ALA A 70 -0.93 0.60 1.54
CA ALA A 70 -1.75 1.22 0.51
C ALA A 70 -0.87 1.90 -0.55
N ASN A 71 -0.21 1.09 -1.37
CA ASN A 71 0.68 1.57 -2.42
C ASN A 71 -0.08 1.78 -3.71
N ARG A 72 0.04 2.99 -4.27
CA ARG A 72 -0.60 3.33 -5.54
C ARG A 72 0.24 2.85 -6.72
N VAL A 73 -0.45 2.28 -7.70
CA VAL A 73 0.09 1.88 -9.00
C VAL A 73 -0.80 2.46 -10.09
N VAL A 74 -0.34 2.42 -11.35
CA VAL A 74 -1.22 2.74 -12.47
C VAL A 74 -1.98 1.49 -12.86
N LEU A 75 -3.27 1.46 -12.56
CA LEU A 75 -4.20 0.41 -12.98
C LEU A 75 -4.71 0.74 -14.38
N TYR A 76 -4.69 -0.22 -15.29
CA TYR A 76 -4.99 0.02 -16.70
C TYR A 76 -5.78 -1.10 -17.37
N ARG A 77 -6.53 -0.74 -18.41
CA ARG A 77 -7.30 -1.66 -19.26
C ARG A 77 -6.39 -2.34 -20.29
N THR A 78 -6.14 -3.64 -20.15
CA THR A 78 -5.27 -4.43 -21.04
C THR A 78 -5.83 -4.53 -22.46
N ASP A 79 -7.14 -4.57 -22.60
CA ASP A 79 -7.83 -4.59 -23.89
C ASP A 79 -7.73 -3.26 -24.64
N LEU A 80 -7.86 -2.12 -23.94
CA LEU A 80 -7.64 -0.81 -24.56
C LEU A 80 -6.17 -0.60 -24.96
N PHE A 81 -5.24 -1.08 -24.13
CA PHE A 81 -3.81 -1.07 -24.47
C PHE A 81 -3.52 -1.90 -25.73
N ALA A 82 -4.07 -3.10 -25.82
CA ALA A 82 -3.91 -3.96 -26.99
C ALA A 82 -4.51 -3.32 -28.25
N GLN A 83 -5.71 -2.74 -28.14
CA GLN A 83 -6.39 -2.08 -29.25
C GLN A 83 -5.60 -0.86 -29.77
N ALA A 84 -5.03 -0.04 -28.88
CA ALA A 84 -4.24 1.12 -29.26
C ALA A 84 -2.77 0.80 -29.60
N GLY A 85 -2.35 -0.47 -29.53
CA GLY A 85 -0.94 -0.85 -29.74
C GLY A 85 0.01 -0.21 -28.74
N VAL A 86 -0.43 -0.03 -27.50
CA VAL A 86 0.33 0.61 -26.41
C VAL A 86 0.85 -0.46 -25.45
N THR A 87 2.14 -0.40 -25.12
CA THR A 87 2.74 -1.19 -24.04
C THR A 87 2.78 -0.39 -22.73
N PRO A 88 2.84 -1.05 -21.55
CA PRO A 88 3.02 -0.37 -20.28
C PRO A 88 4.20 0.64 -20.32
N PRO A 89 3.96 1.93 -20.02
CA PRO A 89 4.99 2.96 -20.00
C PRO A 89 6.14 2.66 -19.04
N THR A 90 7.37 2.94 -19.46
CA THR A 90 8.58 2.78 -18.63
C THR A 90 9.24 4.10 -18.26
N SER A 91 8.73 5.20 -18.79
CA SER A 91 9.17 6.56 -18.49
C SER A 91 7.97 7.50 -18.40
N ARG A 92 8.15 8.66 -17.75
CA ARG A 92 7.15 9.73 -17.74
C ARG A 92 6.76 10.19 -19.15
N GLN A 93 7.70 10.19 -20.10
CA GLN A 93 7.42 10.58 -21.48
C GLN A 93 6.61 9.51 -22.21
N ASP A 94 6.96 8.22 -22.06
CA ASP A 94 6.19 7.10 -22.61
C ASP A 94 4.73 7.16 -22.12
N TRP A 95 4.53 7.58 -20.88
CA TRP A 95 3.19 7.68 -20.30
C TRP A 95 2.38 8.81 -20.92
N LEU A 96 2.98 9.98 -21.13
CA LEU A 96 2.34 11.08 -21.86
C LEU A 96 2.03 10.68 -23.31
N ASP A 97 2.93 9.95 -23.96
CA ASP A 97 2.74 9.48 -25.34
C ASP A 97 1.63 8.43 -25.42
N ALA A 98 1.55 7.52 -24.45
CA ALA A 98 0.44 6.58 -24.29
C ALA A 98 -0.90 7.31 -24.11
N ILE A 99 -0.95 8.31 -23.22
CA ILE A 99 -2.14 9.15 -23.02
C ILE A 99 -2.56 9.84 -24.33
N ALA A 100 -1.62 10.40 -25.08
CA ALA A 100 -1.89 11.03 -26.37
C ALA A 100 -2.47 10.03 -27.39
N LYS A 101 -1.92 8.81 -27.47
CA LYS A 101 -2.45 7.73 -28.32
C LYS A 101 -3.88 7.35 -27.93
N PHE A 102 -4.15 7.17 -26.63
CA PHE A 102 -5.51 6.88 -26.17
C PHE A 102 -6.49 7.99 -26.53
N ARG A 103 -6.08 9.26 -26.43
CA ARG A 103 -6.94 10.38 -26.82
C ARG A 103 -7.19 10.44 -28.33
N ALA A 104 -6.21 10.08 -29.14
CA ALA A 104 -6.39 10.01 -30.60
C ALA A 104 -7.33 8.87 -31.00
N GLU A 105 -7.19 7.70 -30.38
CA GLU A 105 -7.94 6.50 -30.71
C GLU A 105 -9.38 6.54 -30.17
N PHE A 106 -9.57 6.98 -28.93
CA PHE A 106 -10.83 6.85 -28.20
C PHE A 106 -11.49 8.18 -27.83
N GLY A 107 -10.81 9.31 -28.02
CA GLY A 107 -11.28 10.63 -27.60
C GLY A 107 -12.45 11.21 -28.42
N ALA A 108 -12.94 10.48 -29.43
CA ALA A 108 -14.20 10.81 -30.09
C ALA A 108 -15.41 10.63 -29.14
N ASP A 109 -15.28 9.75 -28.14
CA ASP A 109 -16.21 9.68 -27.02
C ASP A 109 -15.88 10.79 -26.00
N PRO A 110 -16.80 11.76 -25.77
CA PRO A 110 -16.53 12.90 -24.89
C PRO A 110 -16.37 12.52 -23.40
N ASP A 111 -16.84 11.33 -23.02
CA ASP A 111 -16.76 10.80 -21.65
C ASP A 111 -15.50 9.95 -21.44
N PHE A 112 -14.75 9.65 -22.51
CA PHE A 112 -13.53 8.88 -22.41
C PHE A 112 -12.40 9.66 -21.74
N GLN A 113 -11.72 9.00 -20.80
CA GLN A 113 -10.59 9.52 -20.05
C GLN A 113 -9.40 8.58 -20.24
N ALA A 114 -8.35 9.07 -20.90
CA ALA A 114 -7.12 8.29 -21.09
C ALA A 114 -6.45 7.97 -19.74
N LEU A 115 -6.50 8.92 -18.81
CA LEU A 115 -6.11 8.73 -17.42
C LEU A 115 -7.12 9.46 -16.51
N TYR A 116 -7.71 8.75 -15.56
CA TYR A 116 -8.51 9.36 -14.50
C TYR A 116 -7.61 9.80 -13.34
N LEU A 117 -7.73 11.08 -12.97
CA LEU A 117 -7.08 11.69 -11.80
C LEU A 117 -8.11 12.55 -11.06
N PRO A 118 -8.39 12.31 -9.76
CA PRO A 118 -9.21 13.19 -8.95
C PRO A 118 -8.53 14.55 -8.75
N GLY A 119 -9.34 15.58 -8.48
CA GLY A 119 -8.84 16.94 -8.31
C GLY A 119 -7.86 17.05 -7.13
N GLN A 120 -8.25 16.50 -5.98
CA GLN A 120 -7.43 16.46 -4.76
C GLN A 120 -6.64 15.15 -4.66
N ASN A 121 -5.78 14.85 -5.64
CA ASN A 121 -4.93 13.65 -5.63
C ASN A 121 -3.50 13.92 -5.14
N TRP A 122 -3.40 14.25 -3.85
CA TRP A 122 -2.13 14.62 -3.22
C TRP A 122 -1.14 13.44 -3.16
N TYR A 123 -1.60 12.22 -2.94
CA TYR A 123 -0.72 11.04 -2.90
C TYR A 123 0.00 10.77 -4.22
N THR A 124 -0.68 10.95 -5.35
CA THR A 124 -0.06 10.83 -6.68
C THR A 124 0.90 11.99 -6.93
N LEU A 125 0.53 13.22 -6.53
CA LEU A 125 1.43 14.37 -6.60
C LEU A 125 2.73 14.15 -5.80
N LEU A 126 2.64 13.58 -4.59
CA LEU A 126 3.81 13.29 -3.75
C LEU A 126 4.81 12.39 -4.46
N SER A 127 4.33 11.42 -5.23
CA SER A 127 5.20 10.52 -5.99
C SER A 127 6.13 11.29 -6.93
N PHE A 128 5.64 12.34 -7.58
CA PHE A 128 6.45 13.17 -8.46
C PHE A 128 7.33 14.17 -7.72
N ILE A 129 6.93 14.65 -6.54
CA ILE A 129 7.80 15.48 -5.70
C ILE A 129 9.01 14.65 -5.22
N TYR A 130 8.76 13.43 -4.73
CA TYR A 130 9.80 12.51 -4.27
C TYR A 130 10.71 12.05 -5.40
N ASP A 131 10.15 11.76 -6.57
CA ASP A 131 10.94 11.38 -7.75
C ASP A 131 11.81 12.54 -8.28
N GLU A 132 11.46 13.79 -7.95
CA GLU A 132 12.35 14.94 -8.18
C GLU A 132 13.46 15.10 -7.12
N GLY A 133 13.43 14.31 -6.04
CA GLY A 133 14.33 14.42 -4.90
C GLY A 133 13.86 15.42 -3.84
N GLY A 134 12.62 15.90 -3.94
CA GLY A 134 12.01 16.81 -2.97
C GLY A 134 11.29 16.06 -1.85
N ASP A 135 10.78 16.81 -0.87
CA ASP A 135 9.93 16.32 0.21
C ASP A 135 8.86 17.37 0.55
N ILE A 136 7.88 17.03 1.40
CA ILE A 136 6.84 17.94 1.90
C ILE A 136 7.30 18.77 3.10
N ALA A 137 8.20 18.22 3.91
CA ALA A 137 8.81 18.90 5.03
C ALA A 137 10.18 18.31 5.33
N ARG A 138 11.06 19.12 5.90
CA ARG A 138 12.36 18.69 6.43
C ARG A 138 12.34 18.76 7.96
N GLY A 139 12.76 17.68 8.61
CA GLY A 139 12.91 17.62 10.05
C GLY A 139 14.30 18.05 10.52
N GLU A 140 14.36 18.87 11.56
CA GLU A 140 15.56 19.22 12.32
C GLU A 140 15.26 19.08 13.82
N GLY A 141 15.61 17.92 14.39
CA GLY A 141 15.18 17.56 15.74
C GLY A 141 13.66 17.44 15.81
N THR A 142 13.03 18.21 16.70
CA THR A 142 11.57 18.26 16.87
C THR A 142 10.89 19.31 15.99
N ARG A 143 11.65 20.07 15.18
CA ARG A 143 11.11 21.10 14.29
C ARG A 143 10.98 20.56 12.88
N PHE A 144 9.89 20.94 12.21
CA PHE A 144 9.66 20.66 10.80
C PHE A 144 9.48 21.97 10.04
N THR A 145 10.18 22.12 8.92
CA THR A 145 10.00 23.22 7.99
C THR A 145 9.38 22.69 6.70
N ALA A 146 8.29 23.30 6.24
CA ALA A 146 7.66 22.93 4.97
C ALA A 146 8.61 23.19 3.79
N THR A 147 8.66 22.27 2.84
CA THR A 147 9.58 22.33 1.68
C THR A 147 8.84 22.34 0.35
N LEU A 148 7.54 22.64 0.36
CA LEU A 148 6.70 22.66 -0.84
C LEU A 148 7.07 23.78 -1.82
N ASP A 149 7.84 24.78 -1.43
CA ASP A 149 8.34 25.84 -2.31
C ASP A 149 9.74 25.57 -2.89
N SER A 150 10.36 24.44 -2.55
CA SER A 150 11.64 23.98 -3.11
C SER A 150 11.59 23.81 -4.64
N ALA A 151 12.77 23.81 -5.27
CA ALA A 151 12.90 23.62 -6.72
C ALA A 151 12.38 22.25 -7.15
N GLU A 152 12.66 21.23 -6.36
CA GLU A 152 12.25 19.83 -6.55
C GLU A 152 10.73 19.69 -6.44
N ALA A 153 10.12 20.29 -5.40
CA ALA A 153 8.66 20.28 -5.26
C ALA A 153 7.96 21.04 -6.39
N LYS A 154 8.54 22.14 -6.88
CA LYS A 154 8.05 22.88 -8.05
C LYS A 154 8.16 22.06 -9.34
N ALA A 155 9.24 21.31 -9.51
CA ALA A 155 9.44 20.41 -10.65
C ALA A 155 8.40 19.27 -10.65
N GLY A 156 8.20 18.62 -9.49
CA GLY A 156 7.20 17.56 -9.33
C GLY A 156 5.78 18.04 -9.63
N ARG A 157 5.40 19.22 -9.11
CA ARG A 157 4.11 19.87 -9.43
C ARG A 157 3.98 20.22 -10.91
N THR A 158 5.06 20.66 -11.54
CA THR A 158 5.05 21.01 -12.97
C THR A 158 4.79 19.78 -13.82
N PHE A 159 5.42 18.65 -13.51
CA PHE A 159 5.12 17.40 -14.18
C PHE A 159 3.69 16.92 -13.91
N TYR A 160 3.24 16.95 -12.65
CA TYR A 160 1.88 16.56 -12.30
C TYR A 160 0.81 17.39 -13.04
N ARG A 161 1.03 18.70 -13.18
CA ARG A 161 0.17 19.58 -13.99
C ARG A 161 0.12 19.13 -15.44
N ARG A 162 1.27 18.87 -16.07
CA ARG A 162 1.33 18.35 -17.45
C ARG A 162 0.56 17.03 -17.60
N LEU A 163 0.68 16.15 -16.62
CA LEU A 163 -0.04 14.88 -16.61
C LEU A 163 -1.55 15.08 -16.54
N VAL A 164 -2.04 15.94 -15.65
CA VAL A 164 -3.46 16.29 -15.53
C VAL A 164 -3.98 16.91 -16.84
N GLU A 165 -3.24 17.85 -17.43
CA GLU A 165 -3.60 18.49 -18.71
C GLU A 165 -3.67 17.49 -19.87
N ALA A 166 -2.76 16.50 -19.89
CA ALA A 166 -2.76 15.46 -20.91
C ALA A 166 -3.90 14.44 -20.70
N SER A 167 -4.21 14.11 -19.44
CA SER A 167 -5.01 12.95 -19.01
C SER A 167 -6.42 12.83 -19.62
N GLY A 168 -7.05 13.97 -19.93
CA GLY A 168 -8.47 14.02 -20.30
C GLY A 168 -9.40 13.83 -19.11
N THR A 169 -8.90 13.84 -17.86
CA THR A 169 -9.72 13.67 -16.65
C THR A 169 -10.87 14.67 -16.58
N LYS A 170 -12.03 14.21 -16.11
CA LYS A 170 -13.26 14.98 -15.92
C LYS A 170 -13.62 15.17 -14.44
N ALA A 171 -12.73 14.77 -13.53
CA ALA A 171 -12.96 14.92 -12.10
C ALA A 171 -13.18 16.38 -11.70
N ALA A 172 -14.08 16.60 -10.73
CA ALA A 172 -14.21 17.91 -10.10
C ALA A 172 -12.89 18.28 -9.40
N LYS A 173 -12.53 19.57 -9.43
CA LYS A 173 -11.24 20.05 -8.92
C LYS A 173 -11.10 19.89 -7.40
N ASP A 174 -12.22 19.87 -6.70
CA ASP A 174 -12.35 19.72 -5.26
C ASP A 174 -12.70 18.29 -4.81
N ALA A 175 -12.91 17.36 -5.74
CA ALA A 175 -13.16 15.96 -5.44
C ALA A 175 -11.87 15.21 -5.09
N ASP A 176 -11.92 14.39 -4.06
CA ASP A 176 -10.87 13.44 -3.70
C ASP A 176 -11.08 12.07 -4.38
N GLU A 177 -10.23 11.11 -4.04
CA GLU A 177 -10.29 9.73 -4.57
C GLU A 177 -11.45 8.89 -4.00
N GLN A 178 -12.14 9.36 -2.96
CA GLN A 178 -13.25 8.63 -2.32
C GLN A 178 -14.62 9.20 -2.67
N THR A 179 -14.68 10.44 -3.16
CA THR A 179 -15.92 11.18 -3.38
C THR A 179 -15.94 11.83 -4.77
N PRO A 180 -16.40 11.13 -5.83
CA PRO A 180 -16.82 9.73 -5.85
C PRO A 180 -15.63 8.75 -5.83
N GLU A 181 -15.88 7.51 -5.43
CA GLU A 181 -14.86 6.44 -5.41
C GLU A 181 -14.30 6.20 -6.83
N GLN A 182 -12.97 6.24 -6.98
CA GLN A 182 -12.32 6.08 -8.30
C GLN A 182 -12.68 4.73 -8.95
N ALA A 183 -12.81 3.67 -8.16
CA ALA A 183 -13.23 2.36 -8.62
C ALA A 183 -14.58 2.39 -9.36
N GLY A 184 -15.54 3.20 -8.90
CA GLY A 184 -16.82 3.37 -9.56
C GLY A 184 -16.69 4.11 -10.90
N ILE A 185 -15.84 5.13 -10.96
CA ILE A 185 -15.54 5.87 -12.20
C ILE A 185 -14.86 4.95 -13.23
N TYR A 186 -13.88 4.16 -12.80
CA TYR A 186 -13.23 3.15 -13.63
C TYR A 186 -14.20 2.05 -14.07
N GLY A 187 -15.06 1.60 -13.15
CA GLY A 187 -16.14 0.64 -13.39
C GLY A 187 -17.14 1.06 -14.47
N GLY A 188 -17.28 2.36 -14.72
CA GLY A 188 -18.08 2.91 -15.81
C GLY A 188 -17.54 2.62 -17.23
N GLY A 189 -16.34 2.03 -17.34
CA GLY A 189 -15.82 1.50 -18.60
C GLY A 189 -15.25 2.53 -19.58
N LYS A 190 -15.24 3.82 -19.21
CA LYS A 190 -14.75 4.95 -20.02
C LYS A 190 -13.36 5.45 -19.62
N VAL A 191 -12.63 4.67 -18.83
CA VAL A 191 -11.31 5.04 -18.31
C VAL A 191 -10.27 4.02 -18.75
N ALA A 192 -9.21 4.45 -19.42
CA ALA A 192 -8.13 3.55 -19.82
C ALA A 192 -7.13 3.26 -18.69
N MET A 193 -6.81 4.28 -17.90
CA MET A 193 -5.88 4.19 -16.77
C MET A 193 -6.38 5.00 -15.58
N PHE A 194 -6.01 4.61 -14.37
CA PHE A 194 -6.08 5.47 -13.19
C PHE A 194 -4.95 5.14 -12.21
N VAL A 195 -4.54 6.10 -11.40
CA VAL A 195 -3.62 5.85 -10.30
C VAL A 195 -4.45 5.48 -9.07
N GLY A 196 -4.27 4.27 -8.57
CA GLY A 196 -5.12 3.69 -7.54
C GLY A 196 -4.50 2.51 -6.82
N LEU A 197 -5.31 1.87 -6.00
CA LEU A 197 -4.93 0.80 -5.08
C LEU A 197 -5.41 -0.55 -5.63
N PRO A 198 -4.66 -1.66 -5.46
CA PRO A 198 -5.00 -2.92 -6.13
C PRO A 198 -6.40 -3.47 -5.83
N TRP A 199 -6.95 -3.21 -4.64
CA TRP A 199 -8.31 -3.67 -4.28
C TRP A 199 -9.41 -2.94 -5.05
N GLU A 200 -9.14 -1.77 -5.60
CA GLU A 200 -10.11 -1.01 -6.40
C GLU A 200 -10.51 -1.75 -7.68
N VAL A 201 -9.67 -2.68 -8.16
CA VAL A 201 -10.04 -3.58 -9.26
C VAL A 201 -11.24 -4.46 -8.88
N ALA A 202 -11.23 -5.03 -7.68
CA ALA A 202 -12.35 -5.84 -7.18
C ALA A 202 -13.59 -4.99 -6.89
N ALA A 203 -13.41 -3.73 -6.47
CA ALA A 203 -14.51 -2.79 -6.29
C ALA A 203 -15.15 -2.41 -7.64
N ALA A 204 -14.35 -2.07 -8.65
CA ALA A 204 -14.82 -1.77 -10.01
C ALA A 204 -15.50 -2.98 -10.66
N ALA A 205 -15.02 -4.19 -10.39
CA ALA A 205 -15.60 -5.43 -10.90
C ALA A 205 -17.03 -5.71 -10.38
N LYS A 206 -17.50 -4.99 -9.35
CA LYS A 206 -18.92 -5.02 -8.94
C LYS A 206 -19.84 -4.39 -9.99
N SER A 207 -19.34 -3.40 -10.74
CA SER A 207 -20.08 -2.75 -11.82
C SER A 207 -19.93 -3.49 -13.16
N ASP A 208 -18.73 -4.00 -13.46
CA ASP A 208 -18.46 -4.84 -14.62
C ASP A 208 -17.49 -5.98 -14.24
N PRO A 209 -17.99 -7.22 -14.06
CA PRO A 209 -17.18 -8.36 -13.65
C PRO A 209 -16.02 -8.70 -14.60
N THR A 210 -16.11 -8.30 -15.87
CA THR A 210 -15.06 -8.58 -16.85
C THR A 210 -13.82 -7.71 -16.65
N LEU A 211 -13.92 -6.61 -15.90
CA LEU A 211 -12.79 -5.72 -15.61
C LEU A 211 -11.69 -6.46 -14.85
N ALA A 212 -12.02 -7.37 -13.94
CA ALA A 212 -11.00 -8.13 -13.20
C ALA A 212 -10.01 -8.87 -14.12
N ALA A 213 -10.48 -9.40 -15.26
CA ALA A 213 -9.65 -10.08 -16.26
C ALA A 213 -8.98 -9.13 -17.27
N ARG A 214 -9.52 -7.90 -17.40
CA ARG A 214 -9.08 -6.88 -18.36
C ARG A 214 -8.31 -5.74 -17.70
N THR A 215 -8.00 -5.85 -16.42
CA THR A 215 -7.23 -4.85 -15.68
C THR A 215 -5.88 -5.43 -15.30
N SER A 216 -4.85 -4.66 -15.59
CA SER A 216 -3.49 -4.92 -15.14
C SER A 216 -2.91 -3.65 -14.50
N ALA A 217 -1.64 -3.70 -14.09
CA ALA A 217 -0.96 -2.66 -13.34
C ALA A 217 0.46 -2.48 -13.85
N PHE A 218 0.95 -1.24 -13.81
CA PHE A 218 2.36 -0.93 -13.94
C PHE A 218 2.76 0.12 -12.87
N PRO A 219 4.03 0.16 -12.44
CA PRO A 219 4.48 1.14 -11.47
C PRO A 219 4.38 2.57 -12.03
N ILE A 220 4.22 3.57 -11.15
CA ILE A 220 4.26 4.97 -11.58
C ILE A 220 5.63 5.24 -12.24
N PRO A 221 5.69 5.66 -13.51
CA PRO A 221 6.96 5.85 -14.21
C PRO A 221 7.80 6.99 -13.60
N SER A 222 9.11 6.78 -13.44
CA SER A 222 10.06 7.79 -12.97
C SER A 222 10.46 8.77 -14.08
N LYS A 223 11.02 9.92 -13.68
CA LYS A 223 11.80 10.82 -14.54
C LYS A 223 13.01 10.12 -15.16
N ASN A 224 13.55 9.12 -14.47
CA ASN A 224 14.60 8.26 -14.98
C ASN A 224 13.95 7.09 -15.71
N ALA A 225 14.09 7.04 -17.04
CA ALA A 225 13.51 5.97 -17.85
C ALA A 225 13.96 4.58 -17.37
N GLY A 226 13.02 3.63 -17.29
CA GLY A 226 13.24 2.28 -16.77
C GLY A 226 13.22 2.18 -15.24
N ALA A 227 13.13 3.30 -14.51
CA ALA A 227 12.94 3.32 -13.06
C ALA A 227 11.49 3.63 -12.67
N THR A 228 11.17 3.39 -11.41
CA THR A 228 9.85 3.63 -10.82
C THR A 228 9.89 4.84 -9.91
N ALA A 229 8.89 5.72 -9.98
CA ALA A 229 8.75 6.82 -9.05
C ALA A 229 8.51 6.28 -7.62
N PRO A 230 9.07 6.90 -6.57
CA PRO A 230 8.70 6.60 -5.20
C PRO A 230 7.20 6.83 -5.00
N VAL A 231 6.57 6.04 -4.15
CA VAL A 231 5.14 6.16 -3.86
C VAL A 231 4.94 6.51 -2.38
N PHE A 232 3.90 7.28 -2.09
CA PHE A 232 3.45 7.46 -0.72
C PHE A 232 3.04 6.09 -0.14
N GLN A 233 3.77 5.63 0.87
CA GLN A 233 3.51 4.37 1.55
C GLN A 233 2.40 4.56 2.59
N GLY A 234 1.15 4.54 2.14
CA GLY A 234 -0.02 4.64 3.01
C GLY A 234 -0.38 3.30 3.66
N GLY A 235 -1.54 3.30 4.32
CA GLY A 235 -2.16 2.11 4.87
C GLY A 235 -2.64 2.32 6.30
N SER A 236 -2.99 1.22 6.94
CA SER A 236 -3.39 1.23 8.34
C SER A 236 -2.48 0.36 9.19
N SER A 237 -2.45 0.71 10.47
CA SER A 237 -1.85 -0.06 11.53
C SER A 237 -2.91 -0.44 12.56
N LEU A 238 -2.67 -1.53 13.27
CA LEU A 238 -3.47 -1.93 14.42
C LEU A 238 -2.73 -1.51 15.69
N ALA A 239 -3.44 -0.86 16.60
CA ALA A 239 -2.88 -0.40 17.86
C ALA A 239 -3.77 -0.82 19.03
N ILE A 240 -3.19 -0.91 20.22
CA ILE A 240 -3.90 -1.16 21.46
C ILE A 240 -4.05 0.17 22.20
N PRO A 241 -5.28 0.62 22.48
CA PRO A 241 -5.50 1.76 23.38
C PRO A 241 -4.89 1.49 24.76
N ALA A 242 -4.22 2.48 25.36
CA ALA A 242 -3.64 2.34 26.69
C ALA A 242 -4.70 2.09 27.79
N SER A 243 -5.93 2.55 27.56
CA SER A 243 -7.11 2.33 28.41
C SER A 243 -7.79 0.97 28.19
N ALA A 244 -7.38 0.18 27.19
CA ALA A 244 -7.99 -1.12 26.95
C ALA A 244 -7.77 -2.04 28.16
N TRP A 245 -8.86 -2.59 28.68
CA TRP A 245 -8.82 -3.59 29.74
C TRP A 245 -8.09 -4.83 29.22
N PHE A 246 -7.07 -5.30 29.95
CA PHE A 246 -6.58 -6.68 29.80
C PHE A 246 -6.64 -7.41 31.16
N PRO A 247 -7.12 -8.67 31.21
CA PRO A 247 -6.95 -9.49 32.40
C PRO A 247 -5.45 -9.66 32.70
N ALA A 248 -5.10 -9.93 33.96
CA ALA A 248 -3.74 -9.91 34.55
C ALA A 248 -2.62 -10.67 33.78
N THR A 249 -2.95 -11.42 32.73
CA THR A 249 -2.01 -12.06 31.81
C THR A 249 -1.52 -11.16 30.66
N GLY A 250 -1.99 -9.91 30.56
CA GLY A 250 -1.68 -8.99 29.46
C GLY A 250 -2.36 -9.37 28.13
N PRO A 251 -2.17 -8.56 27.06
CA PRO A 251 -2.74 -8.84 25.75
C PRO A 251 -2.19 -10.14 25.16
N ARG A 252 -3.03 -11.18 25.06
CA ARG A 252 -2.67 -12.48 24.47
C ARG A 252 -2.91 -12.47 22.95
N TRP A 253 -1.92 -11.98 22.21
CA TRP A 253 -1.89 -12.01 20.74
C TRP A 253 -1.81 -13.43 20.16
N SER A 254 -1.39 -14.41 20.96
CA SER A 254 -1.26 -15.82 20.58
C SER A 254 -2.57 -16.62 20.73
N GLY A 255 -3.68 -16.00 21.12
CA GLY A 255 -4.97 -16.66 21.17
C GLY A 255 -5.48 -17.08 19.77
N PRO A 256 -6.21 -18.21 19.63
CA PRO A 256 -6.80 -18.62 18.34
C PRO A 256 -7.68 -17.52 17.69
N ARG A 257 -8.36 -16.69 18.49
CA ARG A 257 -9.20 -15.56 18.01
C ARG A 257 -8.39 -14.39 17.45
N ALA A 258 -7.24 -14.07 18.05
CA ALA A 258 -6.32 -13.10 17.48
C ALA A 258 -5.74 -13.65 16.17
N ARG A 259 -5.27 -14.92 16.16
CA ARG A 259 -4.77 -15.61 14.95
C ARG A 259 -5.75 -15.66 13.78
N SER A 260 -7.07 -15.69 14.02
CA SER A 260 -8.05 -15.59 12.94
C SER A 260 -8.14 -14.21 12.31
N LEU A 261 -7.87 -13.12 13.03
CA LEU A 261 -7.74 -11.77 12.45
C LEU A 261 -6.49 -11.68 11.53
N TRP A 262 -5.47 -12.50 11.80
CA TRP A 262 -4.17 -12.50 11.12
C TRP A 262 -4.07 -13.44 9.89
N SER A 263 -5.10 -14.25 9.64
CA SER A 263 -5.09 -15.28 8.60
C SER A 263 -5.16 -14.67 7.19
N PRO A 264 -4.44 -15.20 6.18
CA PRO A 264 -4.46 -14.67 4.81
C PRO A 264 -5.85 -14.53 4.19
N ALA A 265 -6.84 -15.30 4.67
CA ALA A 265 -8.21 -15.34 4.16
C ALA A 265 -9.02 -14.06 4.42
N THR A 266 -8.59 -13.17 5.33
CA THR A 266 -9.25 -11.88 5.60
C THR A 266 -8.57 -10.69 4.91
N ARG A 267 -7.52 -10.90 4.10
CA ARG A 267 -6.76 -9.83 3.45
C ARG A 267 -7.29 -9.51 2.05
N THR A 268 -7.90 -8.34 1.89
CA THR A 268 -8.17 -7.72 0.58
C THR A 268 -7.11 -6.68 0.16
N GLY A 269 -6.19 -6.31 1.06
CA GLY A 269 -5.04 -5.44 0.79
C GLY A 269 -3.77 -6.22 0.38
N ILE A 270 -2.74 -5.51 -0.10
CA ILE A 270 -1.42 -6.11 -0.39
C ILE A 270 -0.91 -6.75 0.91
N PRO A 271 -0.73 -8.09 0.98
CA PRO A 271 -0.15 -8.71 2.15
C PRO A 271 1.27 -8.17 2.35
N MET A 272 1.72 -8.05 3.60
CA MET A 272 3.13 -7.70 3.89
C MET A 272 4.15 -8.65 3.23
N CYS A 273 3.70 -9.81 2.73
CA CYS A 273 4.40 -10.62 1.73
C CYS A 273 3.81 -10.37 0.32
N TRP A 274 4.69 -10.00 -0.61
CA TRP A 274 4.47 -9.60 -2.02
C TRP A 274 3.81 -10.66 -2.95
N THR A 275 2.72 -11.32 -2.56
CA THR A 275 2.23 -12.50 -3.30
C THR A 275 1.10 -12.26 -4.30
N TRP A 276 0.85 -11.03 -4.75
CA TRP A 276 -0.30 -10.79 -5.64
C TRP A 276 -0.01 -10.86 -7.14
N TRP A 277 1.24 -10.81 -7.60
CA TRP A 277 1.56 -10.74 -9.04
C TRP A 277 2.66 -11.73 -9.44
N PRO A 278 2.34 -12.83 -10.15
CA PRO A 278 3.35 -13.76 -10.66
C PRO A 278 4.19 -13.06 -11.72
N GLY A 279 5.49 -12.86 -11.47
CA GLY A 279 6.45 -12.42 -12.48
C GLY A 279 7.45 -11.35 -12.04
N TRP A 280 7.25 -10.68 -10.90
CA TRP A 280 8.07 -9.50 -10.53
C TRP A 280 9.00 -9.72 -9.33
N CYS A 281 8.77 -10.73 -8.49
CA CYS A 281 9.69 -11.16 -7.43
C CYS A 281 9.61 -12.68 -7.25
N GLY A 282 10.76 -13.34 -7.07
CA GLY A 282 10.84 -14.80 -6.90
C GLY A 282 10.04 -15.30 -5.68
N PRO A 283 9.65 -16.58 -5.67
CA PRO A 283 8.74 -17.12 -4.65
C PRO A 283 9.37 -17.12 -3.25
N CYS A 284 8.59 -16.71 -2.23
CA CYS A 284 8.88 -17.03 -0.84
C CYS A 284 8.59 -18.54 -0.57
N PRO A 285 9.33 -19.19 0.35
CA PRO A 285 9.10 -20.60 0.68
C PRO A 285 7.68 -20.82 1.21
N ARG A 286 6.98 -21.79 0.63
CA ARG A 286 5.66 -22.24 1.09
C ARG A 286 5.85 -23.20 2.26
N TRP A 287 5.32 -22.86 3.43
CA TRP A 287 5.23 -23.80 4.56
C TRP A 287 3.85 -24.47 4.53
N SER A 288 3.80 -25.78 4.26
CA SER A 288 2.58 -26.58 4.40
C SER A 288 2.45 -27.11 5.82
N THR A 289 1.29 -26.90 6.45
CA THR A 289 0.93 -27.58 7.69
C THR A 289 0.42 -28.99 7.36
N SER A 290 1.20 -30.02 7.66
CA SER A 290 0.64 -31.37 7.81
C SER A 290 -0.07 -31.45 9.16
N ARG A 291 -1.38 -31.71 9.16
CA ARG A 291 -2.11 -32.10 10.38
C ARG A 291 -1.68 -33.53 10.75
N PRO A 292 -1.29 -33.82 11.99
CA PRO A 292 -1.18 -35.21 12.43
C PRO A 292 -2.57 -35.78 12.65
N GLU A 293 -2.82 -36.93 12.04
CA GLU A 293 -3.98 -37.79 12.25
C GLU A 293 -3.99 -38.29 13.71
N ARG A 294 -5.17 -38.37 14.33
CA ARG A 294 -5.32 -38.81 15.72
C ARG A 294 -4.95 -40.29 15.86
N GLN A 295 -3.93 -40.59 16.67
CA GLN A 295 -3.78 -41.89 17.33
C GLN A 295 -3.48 -41.71 18.83
N GLY A 296 -3.83 -42.73 19.60
CA GLY A 296 -4.16 -42.70 21.02
C GLY A 296 -3.03 -42.42 22.04
N ARG A 297 -3.44 -42.53 23.31
CA ARG A 297 -2.81 -42.09 24.55
C ARG A 297 -1.32 -42.44 24.74
N ASN A 298 -0.70 -41.55 25.52
CA ASN A 298 0.50 -41.66 26.37
C ASN A 298 1.88 -41.28 25.78
N SER A 299 2.56 -40.46 26.59
CA SER A 299 3.95 -40.01 26.59
C SER A 299 4.30 -38.75 25.78
N ALA A 300 4.80 -37.76 26.53
CA ALA A 300 5.38 -36.52 26.05
C ALA A 300 6.79 -36.78 25.48
N ARG A 301 7.09 -36.21 24.30
CA ARG A 301 8.47 -35.84 23.89
C ARG A 301 8.42 -34.57 23.04
N ALA A 302 9.33 -33.65 23.35
CA ALA A 302 9.66 -32.50 22.53
C ALA A 302 10.28 -32.98 21.20
N GLY A 303 9.72 -32.54 20.07
CA GLY A 303 10.27 -32.79 18.73
C GLY A 303 10.82 -31.50 18.15
N GLY A 304 12.14 -31.43 17.98
CA GLY A 304 12.84 -30.34 17.31
C GLY A 304 12.65 -30.37 15.79
N TRP A 305 12.82 -29.21 15.17
CA TRP A 305 12.74 -29.03 13.71
C TRP A 305 14.12 -29.23 13.08
N THR A 306 14.26 -30.23 12.21
CA THR A 306 15.43 -30.37 11.32
C THR A 306 15.03 -30.04 9.87
N PRO A 307 15.81 -29.20 9.15
CA PRO A 307 15.55 -28.92 7.74
C PRO A 307 15.95 -30.12 6.87
N SER A 308 15.08 -30.55 5.95
CA SER A 308 15.46 -31.48 4.88
C SER A 308 15.87 -30.67 3.65
N ALA A 309 17.12 -30.84 3.22
CA ALA A 309 17.66 -30.27 1.99
C ALA A 309 17.45 -31.24 0.83
N GLY A 310 16.71 -30.83 -0.21
CA GLY A 310 16.72 -31.46 -1.53
C GLY A 310 17.73 -30.78 -2.46
N PRO A 311 18.24 -31.46 -3.49
CA PRO A 311 19.54 -31.17 -4.10
C PRO A 311 19.56 -29.87 -4.90
N GLY A 312 20.63 -29.09 -4.68
CA GLY A 312 20.79 -27.72 -5.12
C GLY A 312 20.97 -27.52 -6.63
N ARG A 313 20.35 -26.45 -7.13
CA ARG A 313 21.02 -25.54 -8.07
C ARG A 313 21.51 -24.36 -7.25
N ALA A 314 22.78 -24.02 -7.37
CA ALA A 314 23.35 -22.84 -6.72
C ALA A 314 22.54 -21.60 -7.14
N CYS A 315 21.87 -20.96 -6.18
CA CYS A 315 21.24 -19.67 -6.40
C CYS A 315 22.36 -18.65 -6.61
N ALA A 316 22.40 -18.04 -7.79
CA ALA A 316 23.15 -16.81 -8.01
C ALA A 316 22.64 -15.73 -7.03
N PRO A 317 23.50 -14.83 -6.54
CA PRO A 317 23.07 -13.75 -5.66
C PRO A 317 21.99 -12.91 -6.38
N PRO A 318 20.91 -12.51 -5.67
CA PRO A 318 19.87 -11.70 -6.29
C PRO A 318 20.45 -10.35 -6.77
N PRO A 319 20.00 -9.83 -7.93
CA PRO A 319 20.40 -8.52 -8.39
C PRO A 319 20.00 -7.45 -7.37
N LYS A 320 20.86 -6.45 -7.20
CA LYS A 320 20.67 -5.31 -6.29
C LYS A 320 19.43 -4.52 -6.68
N CYS A 321 18.28 -4.86 -6.12
CA CYS A 321 17.10 -4.01 -6.14
C CYS A 321 17.05 -3.24 -4.81
N TRP A 322 16.91 -1.92 -4.92
CA TRP A 322 16.65 -0.96 -3.83
C TRP A 322 17.85 -0.60 -2.93
N ARG A 323 18.63 0.40 -3.37
CA ARG A 323 19.27 1.34 -2.44
C ARG A 323 18.32 2.53 -2.29
N THR A 324 17.80 2.74 -1.09
CA THR A 324 17.16 3.98 -0.67
C THR A 324 18.20 5.11 -0.62
N VAL A 325 17.81 6.27 -1.13
CA VAL A 325 18.29 7.58 -0.63
C VAL A 325 17.19 8.11 0.28
#